data_AF-A0A7J8XVH9-F1
#
_entry.id   AF-A0A7J8XVH9-F1
#
_cell.length_a   1.000
_cell.length_b   1.000
_cell.length_c   1.000
_cell.angle_alpha   90.00
_cell.angle_beta   90.00
_cell.angle_gamma   90.00
#
_symmetry.space_group_name_H-M   'P 1'
#
loop_
_entity.id
_entity.type
_entity.pdbx_description
1 polymer ?
#
loop_
_entity_poly.entity_id
_entity_poly.type
_entity_poly.pdbx_seq_one_letter_code
_entity_poly.pdbx_strand_id
1 'polypeptide(L)'
;MLSTIATGLAIDAYGPISDNAGGIAEMAGMSHHIRERTDALDAAGNTTAAIGKGFAIGSAALVSLALFGAFVSRAAISTVDVLTPKVFIGLIVGAMLPYWFSAMTMKSVGSAALKMVEEVRRQFNTIPGLMEGRAKPDYATCVKISTDASIKEMIPPGALVMLTPLIVGTFFGVETLAGVLAGALVSGVQIAISASNTGGAWDNAKKYIEAGASEHARTLGPKGSDPHKAAVIGDTVGDPLKDTSGPSLNILIKLMAVESLGMGGNSSREGDLLVTGPMLISMITEIWVRLITENDHCYRGRV
;
A
#
# COMPACT_ATOMS: atom_id res chain seq x y z
N MET A 1 2.78 8.25 -19.31
CA MET A 1 2.44 8.59 -17.90
C MET A 1 3.69 8.72 -17.04
N LEU A 2 4.60 7.74 -17.02
CA LEU A 2 5.82 7.79 -16.17
C LEU A 2 7.07 8.40 -16.84
N SER A 3 6.93 9.14 -17.95
CA SER A 3 8.07 9.74 -18.64
C SER A 3 8.79 10.83 -17.83
N THR A 4 8.12 11.40 -16.84
CA THR A 4 8.64 12.42 -15.91
C THR A 4 8.82 11.87 -14.49
N ILE A 5 9.13 10.57 -14.37
CA ILE A 5 9.23 9.87 -13.08
C ILE A 5 10.20 10.52 -12.08
N ALA A 6 11.29 11.13 -12.55
CA ALA A 6 12.22 11.84 -11.67
C ALA A 6 11.55 12.99 -10.92
N THR A 7 10.78 13.83 -11.62
CA THR A 7 10.02 14.92 -11.01
C THR A 7 8.88 14.38 -10.15
N GLY A 8 8.18 13.34 -10.60
CA GLY A 8 7.11 12.69 -9.83
C GLY A 8 7.62 12.15 -8.48
N LEU A 9 8.75 11.43 -8.49
CA LEU A 9 9.38 10.93 -7.28
C LEU A 9 9.93 12.06 -6.40
N ALA A 10 10.46 13.14 -6.98
CA ALA A 10 10.96 14.26 -6.20
C ALA A 10 9.86 14.94 -5.37
N ILE A 11 8.68 15.17 -5.96
CA ILE A 11 7.56 15.79 -5.24
C ILE A 11 6.90 14.83 -4.24
N ASP A 12 6.90 13.53 -4.51
CA ASP A 12 6.37 12.51 -3.61
C ASP A 12 7.30 12.34 -2.39
N ALA A 13 8.60 12.10 -2.63
CA ALA A 13 9.61 11.93 -1.58
C ALA A 13 9.80 13.18 -0.71
N TYR A 14 9.48 14.36 -1.23
CA TYR A 14 9.44 15.60 -0.45
C TYR A 14 8.48 15.52 0.74
N GLY A 15 7.36 14.79 0.63
CA GLY A 15 6.36 14.67 1.68
C GLY A 15 6.90 14.01 2.96
N PRO A 16 7.35 12.73 2.90
CA PRO A 16 7.92 12.04 4.07
C PRO A 16 9.15 12.73 4.68
N ILE A 17 9.93 13.47 3.88
CA ILE A 17 11.03 14.29 4.42
C ILE A 17 10.49 15.43 5.29
N SER A 18 9.44 16.10 4.82
CA SER A 18 8.78 17.20 5.54
C SER A 18 8.08 16.73 6.81
N ASP A 19 7.42 15.57 6.77
CA ASP A 19 6.82 14.93 7.95
C ASP A 19 7.88 14.65 9.03
N ASN A 20 8.98 13.97 8.67
CA ASN A 20 10.08 13.71 9.60
C ASN A 20 10.70 14.99 10.15
N ALA A 21 10.83 16.05 9.34
CA ALA A 21 11.32 17.33 9.81
C ALA A 21 10.43 17.93 10.91
N GLY A 22 9.09 17.83 10.75
CA GLY A 22 8.14 18.23 11.77
C GLY A 22 8.25 17.37 13.03
N GLY A 23 8.35 16.04 12.89
CA GLY A 23 8.53 15.12 14.01
C GLY A 23 9.80 15.40 14.82
N ILE A 24 10.92 15.66 14.14
CA ILE A 24 12.20 16.04 14.78
C ILE A 24 12.06 17.38 15.51
N ALA A 25 11.41 18.38 14.90
CA ALA A 25 11.20 19.68 15.52
C ALA A 25 10.42 19.57 16.84
N GLU A 26 9.38 18.73 16.88
CA GLU A 26 8.57 18.47 18.08
C GLU A 26 9.39 17.73 19.15
N MET A 27 10.08 16.64 18.78
CA MET A 27 10.88 15.85 19.71
C MET A 27 12.08 16.62 20.28
N ALA A 28 12.61 17.58 19.54
CA ALA A 28 13.70 18.45 19.98
C ALA A 28 13.22 19.67 20.81
N GLY A 29 11.91 19.84 21.02
CA GLY A 29 11.35 20.96 21.76
C GLY A 29 11.61 22.33 21.10
N MET A 30 11.66 22.35 19.76
CA MET A 30 11.88 23.59 19.01
C MET A 30 10.65 24.52 19.10
N SER A 31 10.80 25.76 18.63
CA SER A 31 9.71 26.74 18.75
C SER A 31 8.49 26.36 17.91
N HIS A 32 7.31 26.76 18.38
CA HIS A 32 6.03 26.53 17.69
C HIS A 32 6.03 27.04 16.24
N HIS A 33 6.72 28.16 15.98
CA HIS A 33 6.90 28.72 14.63
C HIS A 33 7.62 27.78 13.65
N ILE A 34 8.51 26.91 14.14
CA ILE A 34 9.14 25.87 13.31
C ILE A 34 8.13 24.78 12.98
N ARG A 35 7.33 24.36 13.97
CA ARG A 35 6.28 23.34 13.77
C ARG A 35 5.21 23.81 12.78
N GLU A 36 4.77 25.06 12.87
CA GLU A 36 3.82 25.67 11.92
C GLU A 36 4.33 25.60 10.47
N ARG A 37 5.62 25.89 10.26
CA ARG A 37 6.24 25.79 8.93
C ARG A 37 6.29 24.36 8.44
N THR A 38 6.73 23.41 9.27
CA THR A 38 6.79 22.00 8.88
C THR A 38 5.41 21.41 8.63
N ASP A 39 4.39 21.79 9.40
CA ASP A 39 3.01 21.33 9.20
C ASP A 39 2.43 21.83 7.86
N ALA A 40 2.81 23.04 7.42
CA ALA A 40 2.45 23.54 6.09
C ALA A 40 3.12 22.74 4.96
N LEU A 41 4.39 22.36 5.14
CA LEU A 41 5.14 21.54 4.18
C LEU A 41 4.57 20.12 4.11
N ASP A 42 4.23 19.53 5.26
CA ASP A 42 3.66 18.20 5.41
C ASP A 42 2.27 18.09 4.76
N ALA A 43 1.40 19.09 4.95
CA ALA A 43 0.09 19.12 4.27
C ALA A 43 0.21 19.16 2.73
N ALA A 44 1.22 19.86 2.20
CA ALA A 44 1.53 19.81 0.78
C ALA A 44 2.05 18.41 0.37
N GLY A 45 2.90 17.81 1.21
CA GLY A 45 3.41 16.44 1.07
C GLY A 45 2.31 15.38 0.99
N ASN A 46 1.28 15.47 1.83
CA ASN A 46 0.12 14.57 1.78
C ASN A 46 -0.60 14.62 0.43
N THR A 47 -0.65 15.81 -0.17
CA THR A 47 -1.24 16.01 -1.49
C THR A 47 -0.35 15.43 -2.59
N THR A 48 0.97 15.64 -2.53
CA THR A 48 1.89 15.09 -3.53
C THR A 48 1.97 13.55 -3.44
N ALA A 49 1.88 12.97 -2.24
CA ALA A 49 1.78 11.54 -2.04
C ALA A 49 0.51 10.94 -2.69
N ALA A 50 -0.64 11.60 -2.54
CA ALA A 50 -1.87 11.17 -3.22
C ALA A 50 -1.75 11.25 -4.76
N ILE A 51 -1.10 12.30 -5.28
CA ILE A 51 -0.79 12.42 -6.71
C ILE A 51 0.13 11.28 -7.16
N GLY A 52 1.20 10.98 -6.41
CA GLY A 52 2.11 9.86 -6.66
C GLY A 52 1.38 8.52 -6.72
N LYS A 53 0.50 8.25 -5.75
CA LYS A 53 -0.39 7.08 -5.74
C LYS A 53 -1.28 7.03 -6.99
N GLY A 54 -1.85 8.15 -7.41
CA GLY A 54 -2.63 8.27 -8.65
C GLY A 54 -1.83 7.92 -9.92
N PHE A 55 -0.60 8.43 -10.04
CA PHE A 55 0.31 8.08 -11.15
C PHE A 55 0.69 6.60 -11.13
N ALA A 56 0.95 6.03 -9.95
CA ALA A 56 1.26 4.61 -9.79
C ALA A 56 0.07 3.73 -10.21
N ILE A 57 -1.15 4.04 -9.76
CA ILE A 57 -2.36 3.28 -10.11
C ILE A 57 -2.69 3.41 -11.60
N GLY A 58 -2.65 4.64 -12.15
CA GLY A 58 -2.95 4.89 -13.56
C GLY A 58 -1.96 4.20 -14.49
N SER A 59 -0.67 4.24 -14.17
CA SER A 59 0.36 3.55 -14.94
C SER A 59 0.29 2.03 -14.79
N ALA A 60 0.00 1.53 -13.59
CA ALA A 60 -0.25 0.11 -13.34
C ALA A 60 -1.43 -0.41 -14.17
N ALA A 61 -2.51 0.37 -14.30
CA ALA A 61 -3.66 -0.01 -15.12
C ALA A 61 -3.28 -0.14 -16.61
N LEU A 62 -2.58 0.86 -17.15
CA LEU A 62 -2.16 0.88 -18.55
C LEU A 62 -1.16 -0.24 -18.87
N VAL A 63 -0.14 -0.44 -18.04
CA VAL A 63 0.86 -1.49 -18.27
C VAL A 63 0.25 -2.88 -18.11
N SER A 64 -0.67 -3.06 -17.15
CA SER A 64 -1.34 -4.36 -16.95
C SER A 64 -2.25 -4.71 -18.11
N LEU A 65 -2.93 -3.72 -18.71
CA LEU A 65 -3.69 -3.95 -19.94
C LEU A 65 -2.79 -4.34 -21.12
N ALA A 66 -1.63 -3.69 -21.27
CA ALA A 66 -0.65 -4.06 -22.30
C ALA A 66 -0.07 -5.47 -22.08
N LEU A 67 0.31 -5.79 -20.84
CA LEU A 67 0.80 -7.11 -20.44
C LEU A 67 -0.27 -8.19 -20.60
N PHE A 68 -1.54 -7.87 -20.33
CA PHE A 68 -2.66 -8.76 -20.59
C PHE A 68 -2.80 -9.09 -22.08
N GLY A 69 -2.74 -8.08 -22.96
CA GLY A 69 -2.72 -8.32 -24.41
C GLY A 69 -1.54 -9.19 -24.85
N ALA A 70 -0.33 -8.90 -24.34
CA ALA A 70 0.85 -9.71 -24.60
C ALA A 70 0.72 -11.16 -24.08
N PHE A 71 0.09 -11.34 -22.92
CA PHE A 71 -0.18 -12.66 -22.34
C PHE A 71 -1.13 -13.47 -23.23
N VAL A 72 -2.24 -12.87 -23.69
CA VAL A 72 -3.21 -13.51 -24.59
C VAL A 72 -2.51 -14.02 -25.86
N SER A 73 -1.66 -13.20 -26.47
CA SER A 73 -0.89 -13.61 -27.65
C SER A 73 0.12 -14.72 -27.34
N ARG A 74 0.87 -14.60 -26.24
CA ARG A 74 1.90 -15.58 -25.85
C ARG A 74 1.30 -16.93 -25.45
N ALA A 75 0.13 -16.93 -24.83
CA ALA A 75 -0.63 -18.11 -24.45
C ALA A 75 -1.40 -18.75 -25.62
N ALA A 76 -1.26 -18.20 -26.84
CA ALA A 76 -1.95 -18.66 -28.04
C ALA A 76 -3.49 -18.69 -27.91
N ILE A 77 -4.06 -17.78 -27.11
CA ILE A 77 -5.51 -17.62 -26.97
C ILE A 77 -6.02 -16.85 -28.20
N SER A 78 -6.89 -17.47 -29.00
CA SER A 78 -7.42 -16.81 -30.21
C SER A 78 -8.35 -15.65 -29.89
N THR A 79 -9.21 -15.78 -28.88
CA THR A 79 -10.14 -14.74 -28.44
C THR A 79 -10.48 -14.95 -26.97
N VAL A 80 -10.45 -13.87 -26.18
CA VAL A 80 -10.96 -13.86 -24.80
C VAL A 80 -12.44 -13.49 -24.83
N ASP A 81 -13.31 -14.49 -24.92
CA ASP A 81 -14.76 -14.28 -24.92
C ASP A 81 -15.31 -14.30 -23.49
N VAL A 82 -15.79 -13.13 -23.05
CA VAL A 82 -16.36 -12.89 -21.72
C VAL A 82 -17.57 -13.78 -21.43
N LEU A 83 -18.32 -14.20 -22.46
CA LEU A 83 -19.52 -15.02 -22.28
C LEU A 83 -19.21 -16.52 -22.14
N THR A 84 -17.94 -16.90 -22.16
CA THR A 84 -17.54 -18.29 -21.91
C THR A 84 -17.43 -18.59 -20.41
N PRO A 85 -17.81 -19.80 -19.96
CA PRO A 85 -17.75 -20.16 -18.54
C PRO A 85 -16.37 -19.96 -17.92
N LYS A 86 -15.30 -20.40 -18.62
CA LYS A 86 -13.91 -20.29 -18.15
C LYS A 86 -13.50 -18.84 -17.87
N VAL A 87 -13.80 -17.93 -18.80
CA VAL A 87 -13.40 -16.51 -18.69
C VAL A 87 -14.25 -15.81 -17.63
N PHE A 88 -15.57 -16.05 -17.62
CA PHE A 88 -16.47 -15.35 -16.70
C PHE A 88 -16.22 -15.72 -15.23
N ILE A 89 -15.96 -17.00 -14.91
CA ILE A 89 -15.59 -17.39 -13.54
C ILE A 89 -14.25 -16.76 -13.13
N GLY A 90 -13.30 -16.66 -14.07
CA GLY A 90 -12.03 -15.98 -13.83
C GLY A 90 -12.26 -14.49 -13.54
N LEU A 91 -13.13 -13.85 -14.31
CA LEU A 91 -13.44 -12.43 -14.18
C LEU A 91 -14.00 -12.08 -12.80
N ILE A 92 -15.00 -12.83 -12.33
CA ILE A 92 -15.61 -12.57 -11.02
C ILE A 92 -14.65 -12.89 -9.86
N VAL A 93 -13.88 -13.97 -9.95
CA VAL A 93 -12.88 -14.33 -8.94
C VAL A 93 -11.77 -13.29 -8.91
N GLY A 94 -11.25 -12.88 -10.07
CA GLY A 94 -10.24 -11.84 -10.20
C GLY A 94 -10.69 -10.51 -9.62
N ALA A 95 -11.94 -10.12 -9.86
CA ALA A 95 -12.52 -8.90 -9.31
C ALA A 95 -12.61 -8.91 -7.77
N MET A 96 -12.67 -10.08 -7.15
CA MET A 96 -12.71 -10.25 -5.69
C MET A 96 -11.32 -10.16 -5.05
N LEU A 97 -10.24 -10.53 -5.75
CA LEU A 97 -8.88 -10.58 -5.19
C LEU A 97 -8.41 -9.26 -4.55
N PRO A 98 -8.64 -8.06 -5.15
CA PRO A 98 -8.30 -6.79 -4.49
C PRO A 98 -8.95 -6.61 -3.13
N TYR A 99 -10.19 -7.09 -2.96
CA TYR A 99 -10.91 -7.01 -1.68
C TYR A 99 -10.35 -8.01 -0.67
N TRP A 100 -10.02 -9.23 -1.09
CA TRP A 100 -9.39 -10.21 -0.21
C TRP A 100 -8.01 -9.74 0.25
N PHE A 101 -7.20 -9.21 -0.67
CA PHE A 101 -5.91 -8.59 -0.35
C PHE A 101 -6.09 -7.47 0.68
N SER A 102 -7.02 -6.55 0.42
CA SER A 102 -7.30 -5.42 1.32
C SER A 102 -7.77 -5.87 2.70
N ALA A 103 -8.63 -6.90 2.77
CA ALA A 103 -9.11 -7.45 4.03
C ALA A 103 -7.97 -8.00 4.91
N MET A 104 -6.99 -8.68 4.31
CA MET A 104 -5.81 -9.16 5.02
C MET A 104 -4.99 -7.97 5.54
N THR A 105 -4.60 -7.04 4.67
CA THR A 105 -3.74 -5.92 5.05
C THR A 105 -4.39 -5.00 6.09
N MET A 106 -5.68 -4.71 5.96
CA MET A 106 -6.42 -3.88 6.92
C MET A 106 -6.49 -4.56 8.29
N LYS A 107 -6.76 -5.86 8.33
CA LYS A 107 -6.80 -6.63 9.58
C LYS A 107 -5.43 -6.70 10.24
N SER A 108 -4.36 -6.89 9.47
CA SER A 108 -3.00 -6.94 9.98
C SER A 108 -2.58 -5.63 10.62
N VAL A 109 -2.84 -4.49 9.97
CA VAL A 109 -2.58 -3.16 10.57
C VAL A 109 -3.45 -2.92 11.79
N GLY A 110 -4.76 -3.22 11.74
CA GLY A 110 -5.64 -3.04 12.89
C GLY A 110 -5.21 -3.84 14.12
N SER A 111 -4.74 -5.08 13.91
CA SER A 111 -4.22 -5.93 14.99
C SER A 111 -2.90 -5.41 15.57
N ALA A 112 -2.01 -4.91 14.71
CA ALA A 112 -0.73 -4.32 15.14
C ALA A 112 -0.96 -2.98 15.87
N ALA A 113 -1.86 -2.14 15.37
CA ALA A 113 -2.22 -0.87 15.97
C ALA A 113 -2.86 -1.05 17.36
N LEU A 114 -3.72 -2.06 17.53
CA LEU A 114 -4.30 -2.38 18.84
C LEU A 114 -3.22 -2.73 19.86
N LYS A 115 -2.24 -3.57 19.49
CA LYS A 115 -1.08 -3.88 20.35
C LYS A 115 -0.24 -2.64 20.66
N MET A 116 -0.04 -1.77 19.67
CA MET A 116 0.68 -0.50 19.85
C MET A 116 -0.03 0.39 20.87
N VAL A 117 -1.36 0.51 20.77
CA VAL A 117 -2.18 1.29 21.73
C VAL A 117 -2.10 0.71 23.14
N GLU A 118 -2.20 -0.61 23.28
CA GLU A 118 -2.06 -1.28 24.58
C GLU A 118 -0.67 -1.04 25.20
N GLU A 119 0.39 -1.13 24.40
CA GLU A 119 1.76 -0.89 24.88
C GLU A 119 2.01 0.57 25.27
N VAL A 120 1.58 1.52 24.44
CA VAL A 120 1.71 2.95 24.74
C VAL A 120 0.93 3.30 26.01
N ARG A 121 -0.28 2.75 26.19
CA ARG A 121 -1.05 2.89 27.43
C ARG A 121 -0.33 2.27 28.63
N ARG A 122 0.25 1.08 28.46
CA ARG A 122 1.03 0.42 29.52
C ARG A 122 2.18 1.32 29.96
N GLN A 123 2.95 1.88 29.03
CA GLN A 123 4.07 2.78 29.36
C GLN A 123 3.58 4.03 30.11
N PHE A 124 2.55 4.72 29.61
CA PHE A 124 2.00 5.91 30.28
C PHE A 124 1.43 5.61 31.68
N ASN A 125 0.83 4.45 31.89
CA ASN A 125 0.21 4.09 33.16
C ASN A 125 1.18 3.52 34.19
N THR A 126 2.31 2.93 33.75
CA THR A 126 3.20 2.15 34.63
C THR A 126 4.59 2.74 34.82
N ILE A 127 5.09 3.60 33.92
CA ILE A 127 6.41 4.23 34.05
C ILE A 127 6.26 5.56 34.80
N PRO A 128 6.71 5.67 36.06
CA PRO A 128 6.56 6.90 36.83
C PRO A 128 7.39 8.04 36.22
N GLY A 129 6.81 9.24 36.12
CA GLY A 129 7.52 10.40 35.56
C GLY A 129 7.44 10.54 34.04
N LEU A 130 6.79 9.61 33.32
CA LEU A 130 6.74 9.62 31.86
C LEU A 130 5.84 10.74 31.32
N MET A 131 4.62 10.86 31.84
CA MET A 131 3.68 11.93 31.45
C MET A 131 4.18 13.32 31.84
N GLU A 132 4.95 13.41 32.93
CA GLU A 132 5.58 14.64 33.38
C GLU A 132 6.86 15.00 32.61
N GLY A 133 7.29 14.17 31.65
CA GLY A 133 8.49 14.40 30.83
C GLY A 133 9.81 14.21 31.58
N ARG A 134 9.80 13.54 32.74
CA ARG A 134 10.99 13.29 33.59
C ARG A 134 11.63 11.93 33.34
N ALA A 135 10.86 10.97 32.81
CA ALA A 135 11.34 9.64 32.42
C ALA A 135 11.34 9.51 30.89
N LYS A 136 12.25 8.68 30.36
CA LYS A 136 12.30 8.35 28.93
C LYS A 136 11.36 7.18 28.62
N PRO A 137 10.58 7.23 27.53
CA PRO A 137 9.79 6.09 27.08
C PRO A 137 10.68 4.98 26.52
N ASP A 138 10.13 3.77 26.46
CA ASP A 138 10.75 2.63 25.79
C ASP A 138 10.30 2.57 24.32
N TYR A 139 11.08 3.21 23.45
CA TYR A 139 10.85 3.18 22.01
C TYR A 139 11.08 1.79 21.39
N ALA A 140 11.98 0.98 21.96
CA ALA A 140 12.40 -0.29 21.36
C ALA A 140 11.25 -1.31 21.35
N THR A 141 10.42 -1.31 22.39
CA THR A 141 9.24 -2.18 22.44
C THR A 141 8.21 -1.83 21.36
N CYS A 142 7.95 -0.54 21.12
CA CYS A 142 7.08 -0.10 20.03
C CYS A 142 7.63 -0.52 18.66
N VAL A 143 8.93 -0.31 18.43
CA VAL A 143 9.61 -0.75 17.19
C VAL A 143 9.51 -2.26 17.01
N LYS A 144 9.67 -3.05 18.08
CA LYS A 144 9.55 -4.50 18.03
C LYS A 144 8.14 -4.96 17.63
N ILE A 145 7.09 -4.32 18.18
CA ILE A 145 5.70 -4.66 17.86
C ILE A 145 5.42 -4.48 16.36
N SER A 146 5.80 -3.33 15.79
CA SER A 146 5.57 -3.07 14.38
C SER A 146 6.44 -3.95 13.48
N THR A 147 7.69 -4.24 13.87
CA THR A 147 8.61 -5.12 13.13
C THR A 147 8.12 -6.57 13.10
N ASP A 148 7.76 -7.14 14.25
CA ASP A 148 7.28 -8.52 14.32
C ASP A 148 5.97 -8.69 13.53
N ALA A 149 5.08 -7.70 13.60
CA ALA A 149 3.83 -7.70 12.86
C ALA A 149 4.07 -7.59 11.35
N SER A 150 4.88 -6.64 10.88
CA SER A 150 5.09 -6.41 9.45
C SER A 150 5.71 -7.63 8.77
N ILE A 151 6.73 -8.24 9.37
CA ILE A 151 7.42 -9.40 8.78
C ILE A 151 6.53 -10.64 8.73
N LYS A 152 5.73 -10.87 9.77
CA LYS A 152 4.82 -12.03 9.82
C LYS A 152 3.64 -11.86 8.87
N GLU A 153 3.03 -10.68 8.88
CA GLU A 153 1.75 -10.42 8.23
C GLU A 153 1.89 -10.06 6.74
N MET A 154 3.10 -9.75 6.24
CA MET A 154 3.32 -9.55 4.80
C MET A 154 3.26 -10.85 3.98
N ILE A 155 3.45 -12.01 4.62
CA ILE A 155 3.51 -13.30 3.93
C ILE A 155 2.18 -13.67 3.26
N PRO A 156 1.01 -13.64 3.95
CA PRO A 156 -0.24 -14.07 3.32
C PRO A 156 -0.70 -13.21 2.12
N PRO A 157 -0.66 -11.85 2.17
CA PRO A 157 -0.96 -11.03 1.00
C PRO A 157 0.00 -11.26 -0.16
N GLY A 158 1.30 -11.42 0.13
CA GLY A 158 2.30 -11.76 -0.90
C GLY A 158 2.04 -13.13 -1.54
N ALA A 159 1.72 -14.14 -0.71
CA ALA A 159 1.37 -15.47 -1.18
C ALA A 159 0.09 -15.47 -2.03
N LEU A 160 -0.92 -14.67 -1.67
CA LEU A 160 -2.14 -14.53 -2.48
C LEU A 160 -1.81 -14.05 -3.89
N VAL A 161 -0.99 -13.00 -4.01
CA VAL A 161 -0.65 -12.39 -5.31
C VAL A 161 0.20 -13.34 -6.15
N MET A 162 1.24 -13.95 -5.57
CA MET A 162 2.15 -14.83 -6.30
C MET A 162 1.51 -16.19 -6.65
N LEU A 163 0.72 -16.77 -5.75
CA LEU A 163 0.15 -18.09 -5.99
C LEU A 163 -1.09 -18.05 -6.90
N THR A 164 -1.75 -16.90 -7.04
CA THR A 164 -2.96 -16.81 -7.86
C THR A 164 -2.68 -17.17 -9.34
N PRO A 165 -1.74 -16.53 -10.06
CA PRO A 165 -1.45 -16.90 -11.44
C PRO A 165 -0.99 -18.35 -11.58
N LEU A 166 -0.20 -18.84 -10.62
CA LEU A 166 0.29 -20.23 -10.58
C LEU A 166 -0.84 -21.24 -10.46
N ILE A 167 -1.71 -21.06 -9.46
CA ILE A 167 -2.83 -21.97 -9.20
C ILE A 167 -3.85 -21.88 -10.34
N VAL A 168 -4.28 -20.68 -10.72
CA VAL A 168 -5.29 -20.51 -11.77
C VAL A 168 -4.77 -20.99 -13.11
N GLY A 169 -3.55 -20.60 -13.50
CA GLY A 169 -2.94 -21.00 -14.76
C GLY A 169 -2.71 -22.51 -14.87
N THR A 170 -2.38 -23.19 -13.76
CA THR A 170 -2.10 -24.63 -13.76
C THR A 170 -3.37 -25.47 -13.69
N PHE A 171 -4.33 -25.11 -12.85
CA PHE A 171 -5.51 -25.95 -12.59
C PHE A 171 -6.72 -25.60 -13.47
N PHE A 172 -6.84 -24.35 -13.91
CA PHE A 172 -8.01 -23.86 -14.66
C PHE A 172 -7.68 -23.39 -16.08
N GLY A 173 -6.38 -23.25 -16.39
CA GLY A 173 -5.89 -22.90 -17.72
C GLY A 173 -5.82 -21.40 -17.99
N VAL A 174 -5.27 -21.08 -19.16
CA VAL A 174 -4.92 -19.71 -19.55
C VAL A 174 -6.13 -18.83 -19.84
N GLU A 175 -7.27 -19.40 -20.25
CA GLU A 175 -8.50 -18.63 -20.50
C GLU A 175 -9.14 -18.17 -19.19
N THR A 176 -9.13 -18.99 -18.14
CA THR A 176 -9.59 -18.57 -16.81
C THR A 176 -8.65 -17.55 -16.20
N LEU A 177 -7.33 -17.73 -16.36
CA LEU A 177 -6.35 -16.74 -15.92
C LEU A 177 -6.54 -15.40 -16.64
N ALA A 178 -6.89 -15.42 -17.94
CA ALA A 178 -7.23 -14.20 -18.68
C ALA A 178 -8.40 -13.44 -18.04
N GLY A 179 -9.45 -14.16 -17.61
CA GLY A 179 -10.55 -13.59 -16.84
C GLY A 179 -10.07 -12.97 -15.52
N VAL A 180 -9.24 -13.69 -14.76
CA VAL A 180 -8.70 -13.21 -13.47
C VAL A 180 -7.93 -11.90 -13.63
N LEU A 181 -7.06 -11.80 -14.65
CA LEU A 181 -6.30 -10.59 -14.93
C LEU A 181 -7.20 -9.40 -15.27
N ALA A 182 -8.19 -9.60 -16.13
CA ALA A 182 -9.14 -8.55 -16.49
C ALA A 182 -9.95 -8.09 -15.27
N GLY A 183 -10.44 -9.03 -14.45
CA GLY A 183 -11.25 -8.75 -13.27
C GLY A 183 -10.47 -8.01 -12.18
N ALA A 184 -9.26 -8.48 -11.88
CA ALA A 184 -8.38 -7.85 -10.90
C ALA A 184 -8.00 -6.42 -11.29
N LEU A 185 -7.78 -6.18 -12.60
CA LEU A 185 -7.50 -4.86 -13.14
C LEU A 185 -8.67 -3.89 -12.94
N VAL A 186 -9.86 -4.22 -13.48
CA VAL A 186 -10.98 -3.27 -13.51
C VAL A 186 -11.59 -3.04 -12.12
N SER A 187 -11.53 -4.04 -11.24
CA SER A 187 -11.96 -3.92 -9.84
C SER A 187 -10.92 -3.22 -8.96
N GLY A 188 -9.65 -3.67 -9.03
CA GLY A 188 -8.60 -3.21 -8.13
C GLY A 188 -8.26 -1.73 -8.28
N VAL A 189 -8.37 -1.18 -9.51
CA VAL A 189 -8.18 0.25 -9.75
C VAL A 189 -9.17 1.10 -8.95
N GLN A 190 -10.44 0.68 -8.84
CA GLN A 190 -11.48 1.47 -8.17
C GLN A 190 -11.19 1.59 -6.67
N ILE A 191 -10.93 0.46 -6.01
CA ILE A 191 -10.64 0.42 -4.58
C ILE A 191 -9.28 1.05 -4.25
N ALA A 192 -8.28 0.93 -5.13
CA ALA A 192 -6.98 1.57 -4.93
C ALA A 192 -7.09 3.11 -4.92
N ILE A 193 -7.84 3.67 -5.88
CA ILE A 193 -8.04 5.13 -5.98
C ILE A 193 -8.87 5.63 -4.80
N SER A 194 -10.00 4.98 -4.51
CA SER A 194 -10.89 5.42 -3.43
C SER A 194 -10.20 5.35 -2.07
N ALA A 195 -9.50 4.26 -1.75
CA ALA A 195 -8.77 4.12 -0.49
C ALA A 195 -7.67 5.20 -0.33
N SER A 196 -6.87 5.41 -1.37
CA SER A 196 -5.78 6.39 -1.34
C SER A 196 -6.29 7.83 -1.16
N ASN A 197 -7.33 8.20 -1.90
CA ASN A 197 -7.90 9.55 -1.84
C ASN A 197 -8.68 9.79 -0.55
N THR A 198 -9.43 8.80 -0.07
CA THR A 198 -10.19 8.90 1.19
C THR A 198 -9.24 9.11 2.36
N GLY A 199 -8.16 8.32 2.49
CA GLY A 199 -7.21 8.53 3.58
C GLY A 199 -6.45 9.85 3.47
N GLY A 200 -6.04 10.27 2.26
CA GLY A 200 -5.40 11.57 2.05
C GLY A 200 -6.32 12.75 2.38
N ALA A 201 -7.62 12.62 2.09
CA ALA A 201 -8.62 13.63 2.44
C ALA A 201 -8.83 13.75 3.95
N TRP A 202 -8.89 12.62 4.68
CA TRP A 202 -9.01 12.66 6.14
C TRP A 202 -7.78 13.25 6.82
N ASP A 203 -6.57 12.94 6.33
CA ASP A 203 -5.34 13.52 6.86
C ASP A 203 -5.31 15.04 6.67
N ASN A 204 -5.62 15.51 5.46
CA ASN A 204 -5.67 16.94 5.19
C ASN A 204 -6.83 17.65 5.90
N ALA A 205 -7.95 16.97 6.15
CA ALA A 205 -9.02 17.51 6.99
C ALA A 205 -8.56 17.70 8.45
N LYS A 206 -7.80 16.74 9.01
CA LYS A 206 -7.15 16.89 10.33
C LYS A 206 -6.17 18.07 10.31
N LYS A 207 -5.25 18.12 9.34
CA LYS A 207 -4.28 19.22 9.19
C LYS A 207 -4.95 20.59 9.03
N TYR A 208 -6.08 20.66 8.33
CA TYR A 208 -6.86 21.90 8.19
C TYR A 208 -7.34 22.44 9.53
N ILE A 209 -7.85 21.58 10.42
CA ILE A 209 -8.27 21.97 11.77
C ILE A 209 -7.05 22.32 12.64
N GLU A 210 -5.98 21.52 12.56
CA GLU A 210 -4.74 21.75 13.32
C GLU A 210 -4.06 23.08 12.97
N ALA A 211 -4.13 23.50 11.71
CA ALA A 211 -3.49 24.72 11.23
C ALA A 211 -4.27 26.00 11.60
N GLY A 212 -5.61 25.95 11.66
CA GLY A 212 -6.41 27.12 12.05
C GLY A 212 -6.21 28.35 11.15
N ALA A 213 -5.78 28.18 9.90
CA ALA A 213 -5.36 29.28 9.02
C ALA A 213 -6.51 30.13 8.44
N SER A 214 -7.76 29.72 8.66
CA SER A 214 -8.96 30.42 8.21
C SER A 214 -9.98 30.52 9.33
N GLU A 215 -10.97 31.39 9.18
CA GLU A 215 -12.02 31.54 10.19
C GLU A 215 -12.74 30.20 10.44
N HIS A 216 -13.12 29.51 9.37
CA HIS A 216 -13.78 28.22 9.47
C HIS A 216 -12.90 27.13 10.10
N ALA A 217 -11.58 27.11 9.83
CA ALA A 217 -10.68 26.19 10.53
C ALA A 217 -10.62 26.48 12.04
N ARG A 218 -10.61 27.76 12.43
CA ARG A 218 -10.57 28.18 13.83
C ARG A 218 -11.84 27.87 14.59
N THR A 219 -13.01 27.87 13.94
CA THR A 219 -14.26 27.46 14.59
C THR A 219 -14.32 25.96 14.91
N LEU A 220 -13.56 25.13 14.19
CA LEU A 220 -13.45 23.69 14.43
C LEU A 220 -12.36 23.34 15.46
N GLY A 221 -11.36 24.20 15.61
CA GLY A 221 -10.28 24.06 16.58
C GLY A 221 -10.70 24.47 18.01
N PRO A 222 -9.72 24.66 18.92
CA PRO A 222 -8.29 24.37 18.78
C PRO A 222 -7.97 22.87 18.83
N LYS A 223 -6.69 22.50 18.70
CA LYS A 223 -6.22 21.13 18.94
C LYS A 223 -6.76 20.60 20.27
N GLY A 224 -7.33 19.40 20.24
CA GLY A 224 -7.99 18.76 21.39
C GLY A 224 -9.50 18.99 21.49
N SER A 225 -10.09 19.85 20.64
CA SER A 225 -11.54 19.98 20.49
C SER A 225 -12.19 18.66 20.03
N ASP A 226 -13.51 18.54 20.21
CA ASP A 226 -14.23 17.35 19.74
C ASP A 226 -14.20 17.18 18.22
N PRO A 227 -14.35 18.24 17.38
CA PRO A 227 -14.13 18.13 15.95
C PRO A 227 -12.71 17.69 15.59
N HIS A 228 -11.69 18.20 16.30
CA HIS A 228 -10.30 17.78 16.09
C HIS A 228 -10.12 16.29 16.41
N LYS A 229 -10.64 15.81 17.54
CA LYS A 229 -10.58 14.37 17.88
C LYS A 229 -11.30 13.52 16.83
N ALA A 230 -12.46 13.95 16.34
CA ALA A 230 -13.18 13.24 15.28
C ALA A 230 -12.37 13.17 13.98
N ALA A 231 -11.68 14.25 13.61
CA ALA A 231 -10.78 14.26 12.45
C ALA A 231 -9.58 13.33 12.63
N VAL A 232 -8.99 13.27 13.84
CA VAL A 232 -7.93 12.31 14.18
C VAL A 232 -8.43 10.87 14.04
N ILE A 233 -9.66 10.56 14.46
CA ILE A 233 -10.24 9.22 14.24
C ILE A 233 -10.34 8.92 12.73
N GLY A 234 -10.84 9.85 11.93
CA GLY A 234 -10.91 9.68 10.47
C GLY A 234 -9.55 9.40 9.84
N ASP A 235 -8.52 10.16 10.24
CA ASP A 235 -7.15 9.97 9.77
C ASP A 235 -6.60 8.58 10.13
N THR A 236 -6.77 8.14 11.38
CA THR A 236 -6.33 6.79 11.81
C THR A 236 -7.05 5.64 11.11
N VAL A 237 -8.28 5.85 10.65
CA VAL A 237 -8.99 4.90 9.77
C VAL A 237 -8.41 4.95 8.34
N GLY A 238 -8.02 6.13 7.89
CA GLY A 238 -7.41 6.40 6.59
C GLY A 238 -5.98 5.88 6.43
N ASP A 239 -5.20 5.76 7.50
CA ASP A 239 -3.79 5.31 7.46
C ASP A 239 -3.61 3.94 6.79
N PRO A 240 -4.26 2.85 7.24
CA PRO A 240 -4.12 1.55 6.56
C PRO A 240 -4.73 1.54 5.14
N LEU A 241 -5.67 2.45 4.85
CA LEU A 241 -6.25 2.61 3.51
C LEU A 241 -5.22 3.24 2.56
N LYS A 242 -4.63 4.37 2.94
CA LYS A 242 -3.77 5.16 2.07
C LYS A 242 -2.32 4.68 2.03
N ASP A 243 -1.82 4.02 3.07
CA ASP A 243 -0.39 3.68 3.19
C ASP A 243 -0.10 2.18 3.27
N THR A 244 -1.13 1.32 3.29
CA THR A 244 -0.94 -0.13 3.25
C THR A 244 -1.71 -0.76 2.11
N SER A 245 -3.04 -0.78 2.20
CA SER A 245 -3.90 -1.50 1.25
C SER A 245 -3.96 -0.83 -0.12
N GLY A 246 -4.43 0.41 -0.19
CA GLY A 246 -4.62 1.20 -1.41
C GLY A 246 -3.41 1.22 -2.35
N PRO A 247 -2.22 1.64 -1.90
CA PRO A 247 -1.04 1.67 -2.76
C PRO A 247 -0.62 0.25 -3.16
N SER A 248 -0.66 -0.75 -2.26
CA SER A 248 -0.23 -2.11 -2.59
C SER A 248 -1.07 -2.78 -3.69
N LEU A 249 -2.32 -2.36 -3.89
CA LEU A 249 -3.17 -2.87 -4.95
C LEU A 249 -2.62 -2.57 -6.36
N ASN A 250 -1.87 -1.48 -6.56
CA ASN A 250 -1.21 -1.24 -7.85
C ASN A 250 -0.18 -2.34 -8.16
N ILE A 251 0.49 -2.84 -7.11
CA ILE A 251 1.49 -3.88 -7.20
C ILE A 251 0.82 -5.22 -7.49
N LEU A 252 -0.28 -5.53 -6.78
CA LEU A 252 -1.09 -6.73 -7.04
C LEU A 252 -1.44 -6.86 -8.53
N ILE A 253 -1.95 -5.79 -9.15
CA ILE A 253 -2.42 -5.83 -10.54
C ILE A 253 -1.24 -6.04 -11.52
N LYS A 254 -0.18 -5.23 -11.39
CA LYS A 254 0.96 -5.31 -12.32
C LYS A 254 1.79 -6.59 -12.15
N LEU A 255 1.89 -7.10 -10.92
CA LEU A 255 2.66 -8.30 -10.60
C LEU A 255 1.99 -9.54 -11.16
N MET A 256 0.67 -9.71 -10.95
CA MET A 256 -0.05 -10.85 -11.56
C MET A 256 0.01 -10.82 -13.09
N ALA A 257 -0.03 -9.63 -13.71
CA ALA A 257 0.06 -9.49 -15.16
C ALA A 257 1.43 -9.91 -15.72
N VAL A 258 2.53 -9.46 -15.11
CA VAL A 258 3.88 -9.84 -15.56
C VAL A 258 4.19 -11.32 -15.28
N GLU A 259 3.74 -11.84 -14.13
CA GLU A 259 3.90 -13.26 -13.78
C GLU A 259 3.15 -14.16 -14.77
N SER A 260 1.90 -13.84 -15.08
CA SER A 260 1.10 -14.57 -16.05
C SER A 260 1.74 -14.57 -17.44
N LEU A 261 2.30 -13.43 -17.87
CA LEU A 261 3.04 -13.35 -19.13
C LEU A 261 4.28 -14.25 -19.12
N GLY A 262 5.04 -14.28 -18.02
CA GLY A 262 6.17 -15.18 -17.85
C GLY A 262 5.76 -16.65 -18.04
N MET A 263 4.61 -17.02 -17.48
CA MET A 263 4.05 -18.38 -17.59
C MET A 263 3.39 -18.71 -18.92
N GLY A 264 2.89 -17.73 -19.68
CA GLY A 264 2.06 -17.96 -20.87
C GLY A 264 2.70 -18.83 -21.97
N GLY A 265 4.03 -18.90 -22.01
CA GLY A 265 4.75 -19.81 -22.93
C GLY A 265 4.83 -21.27 -22.47
N ASN A 266 4.64 -21.54 -21.18
CA ASN A 266 4.77 -22.85 -20.56
C ASN A 266 3.40 -23.53 -20.35
N SER A 267 2.34 -22.76 -20.04
CA SER A 267 1.00 -23.31 -19.78
C SER A 267 0.25 -23.79 -21.04
N SER A 268 0.73 -23.42 -22.23
CA SER A 268 0.18 -23.87 -23.52
C SER A 268 0.73 -25.22 -23.98
N ARG A 269 1.66 -25.82 -23.22
CA ARG A 269 2.18 -27.17 -23.44
C ARG A 269 1.87 -28.02 -22.20
N GLU A 270 0.75 -28.73 -22.22
CA GLU A 270 0.43 -29.78 -21.24
C GLU A 270 1.54 -30.86 -21.27
N GLY A 271 2.55 -30.75 -20.40
CA GLY A 271 3.60 -31.77 -20.28
C GLY A 271 4.89 -31.39 -19.55
N ASP A 272 5.34 -30.13 -19.57
CA ASP A 272 6.72 -29.79 -19.17
C ASP A 272 6.86 -29.10 -17.79
N LEU A 273 5.91 -29.33 -16.86
CA LEU A 273 6.00 -28.72 -15.52
C LEU A 273 7.13 -29.33 -14.64
N LEU A 274 7.70 -30.49 -15.02
CA LEU A 274 8.79 -31.14 -14.28
C LEU A 274 10.18 -30.53 -14.54
N VAL A 275 10.33 -29.64 -15.53
CA VAL A 275 11.63 -29.06 -15.91
C VAL A 275 11.85 -27.65 -15.34
N THR A 276 10.85 -27.02 -14.71
CA THR A 276 10.86 -25.56 -14.43
C THR A 276 10.92 -25.15 -12.96
N GLY A 277 10.93 -26.09 -12.01
CA GLY A 277 11.08 -25.80 -10.57
C GLY A 277 12.24 -24.83 -10.24
N PRO A 278 13.45 -25.00 -10.79
CA PRO A 278 14.58 -24.11 -10.51
C PRO A 278 14.43 -22.69 -11.09
N MET A 279 13.79 -22.56 -12.26
CA MET A 279 13.66 -21.28 -12.96
C MET A 279 12.55 -20.42 -12.34
N LEU A 280 11.45 -21.05 -11.92
CA LEU A 280 10.38 -20.42 -11.17
C LEU A 280 10.87 -19.97 -9.79
N ILE A 281 11.63 -20.81 -9.09
CA ILE A 281 12.27 -20.45 -7.82
C ILE A 281 13.25 -19.29 -8.02
N SER A 282 14.06 -19.30 -9.09
CA SER A 282 14.99 -18.21 -9.38
C SER A 282 14.26 -16.90 -9.68
N MET A 283 13.18 -16.94 -10.46
CA MET A 283 12.40 -15.76 -10.80
C MET A 283 11.62 -15.21 -9.60
N ILE A 284 11.01 -16.10 -8.80
CA ILE A 284 10.36 -15.73 -7.54
C ILE A 284 11.40 -15.15 -6.59
N THR A 285 12.58 -15.77 -6.45
CA THR A 285 13.65 -15.27 -5.58
C THR A 285 14.18 -13.92 -6.06
N GLU A 286 14.38 -13.70 -7.36
CA GLU A 286 14.80 -12.39 -7.89
C GLU A 286 13.72 -11.31 -7.71
N ILE A 287 12.44 -11.64 -7.91
CA ILE A 287 11.32 -10.73 -7.68
C ILE A 287 11.16 -10.43 -6.19
N TRP A 288 11.27 -11.43 -5.32
CA TRP A 288 11.22 -11.28 -3.86
C TRP A 288 12.40 -10.46 -3.35
N VAL A 289 13.62 -10.75 -3.82
CA VAL A 289 14.83 -9.99 -3.48
C VAL A 289 14.68 -8.55 -3.95
N ARG A 290 14.16 -8.29 -5.16
CA ARG A 290 13.94 -6.93 -5.66
C ARG A 290 12.88 -6.17 -4.85
N LEU A 291 11.75 -6.81 -4.53
CA LEU A 291 10.69 -6.23 -3.69
C LEU A 291 11.17 -5.93 -2.27
N ILE A 292 12.02 -6.79 -1.70
CA ILE A 292 12.68 -6.50 -0.42
C ILE A 292 13.66 -5.33 -0.59
N THR A 293 14.54 -5.34 -1.59
CA THR A 293 15.57 -4.29 -1.75
C THR A 293 15.00 -2.92 -2.10
N GLU A 294 13.89 -2.83 -2.84
CA GLU A 294 13.19 -1.56 -3.09
C GLU A 294 12.57 -1.01 -1.79
N ASN A 295 12.11 -1.86 -0.88
CA ASN A 295 11.70 -1.46 0.47
C ASN A 295 12.92 -1.16 1.39
N ASP A 296 14.03 -1.89 1.25
CA ASP A 296 15.21 -1.79 2.12
C ASP A 296 16.01 -0.50 1.87
N HIS A 297 15.99 0.04 0.64
CA HIS A 297 16.56 1.36 0.35
C HIS A 297 15.80 2.52 1.01
N CYS A 298 14.54 2.30 1.44
CA CYS A 298 13.78 3.27 2.23
C CYS A 298 14.14 3.24 3.74
N TYR A 299 14.81 2.17 4.20
CA TYR A 299 15.20 1.98 5.60
C TYR A 299 16.70 2.15 5.88
N ARG A 300 17.59 1.91 4.89
CA ARG A 300 19.05 2.02 5.09
C ARG A 300 19.60 3.44 5.20
N GLY A 301 18.75 4.48 5.12
CA GLY A 301 19.11 5.85 5.46
C GLY A 301 18.86 6.25 6.92
N ARG A 302 18.40 5.33 7.77
CA ARG A 302 18.06 5.60 9.18
C ARG A 302 19.01 4.85 10.13
N VAL A 303 20.24 5.36 10.25
CA VAL A 303 21.08 5.26 11.45
C VAL A 303 21.69 6.63 11.69
#